data_AF-A0A8M1KJX1-F1
#
_entry.id   AF-A0A8M1KJX1-F1
#
_cell.length_a   1.000
_cell.length_b   1.000
_cell.length_c   1.000
_cell.angle_alpha   90.00
_cell.angle_beta   90.00
_cell.angle_gamma   90.00
#
_symmetry.space_group_name_H-M   'P 1'
#
loop_
_entity.id
_entity.type
_entity.pdbx_description
1 polymer ?
#
loop_
_entity_poly.entity_id
_entity_poly.type
_entity_poly.pdbx_seq_one_letter_code
_entity_poly.pdbx_strand_id
1 'polypeptide(L)'
;METRVEGGAIFTCETCSLSTPFTYFGQKPPNTRAIVLLEESYVLKDPFSPDREKFIVLGSSCTVCSKVVCVGTECSLFYTRRFCLPCVRENLDQFPQQIQVELAKKKAPLHT
;
A
#
# COMPACT_ATOMS: atom_id res chain seq x y z
N MET A 1 -9.13 10.41 12.85
CA MET A 1 -9.26 9.61 14.08
C MET A 1 -8.29 8.45 13.94
N GLU A 2 -7.24 8.40 14.74
CA GLU A 2 -6.22 7.34 14.65
C GLU A 2 -6.74 6.10 15.40
N THR A 3 -7.10 5.04 14.67
CA THR A 3 -7.57 3.80 15.30
C THR A 3 -6.39 2.89 15.61
N ARG A 4 -5.97 2.86 16.88
CA ARG A 4 -5.24 1.71 17.42
C ARG A 4 -6.19 0.53 17.41
N VAL A 5 -5.88 -0.49 16.61
CA VAL A 5 -6.61 -1.75 16.63
C VAL A 5 -5.92 -2.67 17.63
N GLU A 6 -6.37 -2.62 18.88
CA GLU A 6 -6.01 -3.62 19.88
C GLU A 6 -6.92 -4.83 19.71
N GLY A 7 -6.49 -5.79 18.89
CA GLY A 7 -7.22 -7.03 18.61
C GLY A 7 -7.39 -7.32 17.12
N GLY A 8 -6.45 -8.06 16.53
CA GLY A 8 -6.68 -8.97 15.40
C GLY A 8 -7.45 -8.49 14.17
N ALA A 9 -7.37 -7.22 13.75
CA ALA A 9 -7.94 -6.84 12.46
C ALA A 9 -7.07 -7.36 11.31
N ILE A 10 -7.76 -7.83 10.27
CA ILE A 10 -7.13 -8.40 9.07
C ILE A 10 -7.15 -7.36 7.96
N PHE A 11 -5.99 -7.15 7.36
CA PHE A 11 -5.86 -6.46 6.09
C PHE A 11 -6.12 -7.48 4.99
N THR A 12 -6.97 -7.15 4.02
CA THR A 12 -7.22 -7.98 2.83
C THR A 12 -7.10 -7.13 1.57
N CYS A 13 -6.16 -7.50 0.69
CA CYS A 13 -6.03 -6.87 -0.62
C CYS A 13 -7.15 -7.35 -1.56
N GLU A 14 -7.97 -6.42 -2.05
CA GLU A 14 -9.08 -6.71 -2.97
C GLU A 14 -8.64 -7.04 -4.40
N THR A 15 -7.32 -7.01 -4.70
CA THR A 15 -6.78 -7.39 -6.01
C THR A 15 -6.18 -8.80 -6.02
N CYS A 16 -5.36 -9.15 -5.03
CA CYS A 16 -4.67 -10.44 -4.97
C CYS A 16 -5.11 -11.34 -3.81
N SER A 17 -6.11 -10.92 -3.03
CA SER A 17 -6.62 -11.63 -1.84
C SER A 17 -5.60 -11.86 -0.71
N LEU A 18 -4.41 -11.25 -0.78
CA LEU A 18 -3.43 -11.29 0.32
C LEU A 18 -4.10 -10.82 1.60
N SER A 19 -4.12 -11.68 2.61
CA SER A 19 -4.74 -11.42 3.90
C SER A 19 -3.75 -11.65 5.03
N THR A 20 -3.57 -10.64 5.89
CA THR A 20 -2.62 -10.71 7.01
C THR A 20 -3.06 -9.78 8.14
N PRO A 21 -2.78 -10.09 9.41
CA PRO A 21 -3.06 -9.18 10.51
C PRO A 21 -2.32 -7.85 10.35
N PHE A 22 -2.95 -6.75 10.75
CA PHE A 22 -2.30 -5.46 10.90
C PHE A 22 -2.43 -4.94 12.33
N THR A 23 -1.51 -4.07 12.72
CA THR A 23 -1.42 -3.52 14.08
C THR A 23 -1.85 -2.06 14.18
N TYR A 24 -1.88 -1.34 13.06
CA TYR A 24 -2.30 0.06 13.02
C TYR A 24 -2.78 0.46 11.62
N PHE A 25 -3.74 1.39 11.57
CA PHE A 25 -4.14 2.08 10.35
C PHE A 25 -4.06 3.59 10.55
N GLY A 26 -3.37 4.28 9.64
CA GLY A 26 -3.24 5.74 9.65
C GLY A 26 -1.89 6.22 9.11
N GLN A 27 -1.63 7.53 9.26
CA GLN A 27 -0.41 8.17 8.77
C GLN A 27 0.74 8.20 9.80
N LYS A 28 0.46 7.99 11.09
CA LYS A 28 1.44 8.15 12.17
C LYS A 28 1.59 6.84 12.95
N PRO A 29 2.36 5.87 12.42
CA PRO A 29 2.60 4.61 13.11
C PRO A 29 3.07 4.85 14.56
N PRO A 30 2.48 4.16 15.54
CA PRO A 30 2.81 4.36 16.94
C PRO A 30 4.29 4.02 17.22
N ASN A 31 4.87 4.67 18.22
CA ASN A 31 6.26 4.45 18.66
C ASN A 31 7.33 4.84 17.63
N THR A 32 6.99 5.62 16.61
CA THR A 32 7.98 6.22 15.69
C THR A 32 8.14 7.70 16.05
N ARG A 33 9.35 8.12 16.45
CA ARG A 33 9.56 9.48 17.00
C ARG A 33 9.47 10.59 15.94
N ALA A 34 9.55 10.26 14.66
CA ALA A 34 9.63 11.25 13.57
C ALA A 34 9.10 10.77 12.21
N ILE A 35 8.38 9.65 12.13
CA ILE A 35 7.91 9.12 10.84
C ILE A 35 6.44 9.47 10.64
N VAL A 36 6.14 10.09 9.50
CA VAL A 36 4.78 10.33 9.02
C VAL A 36 4.68 9.76 7.60
N LEU A 37 3.73 8.86 7.40
CA LEU A 37 3.43 8.29 6.09
C LEU A 37 2.64 9.32 5.27
N LEU A 38 2.90 9.33 3.96
CA LEU A 38 2.24 10.24 3.01
C LEU A 38 0.77 9.87 2.74
N GLU A 39 0.31 8.72 3.25
CA GLU A 39 -1.06 8.24 3.13
C GLU A 39 -1.46 7.38 4.33
N GLU A 40 -2.76 7.27 4.57
CA GLU A 40 -3.28 6.35 5.59
C GLU A 40 -3.00 4.92 5.17
N SER A 41 -2.19 4.21 5.93
CA SER A 41 -1.69 2.90 5.55
C SER A 41 -2.01 1.85 6.60
N TYR A 42 -2.26 0.62 6.14
CA TYR A 42 -2.31 -0.55 7.01
C TYR A 42 -0.87 -0.98 7.29
N VAL A 43 -0.49 -1.02 8.57
CA VAL A 43 0.87 -1.37 8.98
C VAL A 43 0.88 -2.50 10.00
N LEU A 44 1.89 -3.35 9.86
CA LEU A 44 2.21 -4.47 10.72
C LEU A 44 3.51 -4.12 11.45
N LYS A 45 3.57 -4.34 12.76
CA LYS A 45 4.86 -4.35 13.48
C LYS A 45 5.78 -5.38 12.84
N ASP A 46 7.02 -4.99 12.54
CA ASP A 46 7.97 -5.87 11.86
C ASP A 46 8.20 -7.17 12.67
N PRO A 47 7.77 -8.36 12.18
CA PRO A 47 7.94 -9.61 12.90
C PRO A 47 9.39 -10.13 12.83
N PHE A 48 10.22 -9.55 11.96
CA PHE A 48 11.62 -9.93 11.77
C PHE A 48 12.58 -9.01 12.53
N SER A 49 12.07 -7.98 13.23
CA SER A 49 12.89 -7.10 14.05
C SER A 49 12.53 -7.22 15.54
N PRO A 50 13.53 -7.33 16.45
CA PRO A 50 13.28 -7.23 17.88
C PRO A 50 12.91 -5.80 18.30
N ASP A 51 13.25 -4.80 17.47
CA ASP A 51 12.93 -3.40 17.67
C ASP A 51 11.44 -3.14 17.50
N ARG A 52 10.81 -2.56 18.52
CA ARG A 52 9.36 -2.28 18.52
C ARG A 52 8.99 -1.03 17.74
N GLU A 53 9.97 -0.25 17.29
CA GLU A 53 9.77 0.97 16.50
C GLU A 53 9.72 0.68 14.98
N LYS A 54 10.06 -0.54 14.54
CA LYS A 54 10.01 -0.93 13.12
C LYS A 54 8.66 -1.51 12.72
N PHE A 55 8.24 -1.17 11.50
CA PHE A 55 6.97 -1.58 10.93
C PHE A 55 7.10 -1.85 9.42
N ILE A 56 6.17 -2.63 8.91
CA ILE A 56 6.00 -2.98 7.50
C ILE A 56 4.68 -2.35 7.03
N VAL A 57 4.72 -1.65 5.90
CA VAL A 57 3.53 -1.14 5.23
C VAL A 57 2.95 -2.26 4.36
N LEU A 58 1.70 -2.66 4.63
CA LEU A 58 1.01 -3.72 3.91
C LEU A 58 0.31 -3.20 2.66
N GLY A 59 -0.29 -2.01 2.76
CA GLY A 59 -1.11 -1.43 1.70
C GLY A 59 -1.88 -0.20 2.18
N SER A 60 -2.74 0.31 1.30
CA SER A 60 -3.65 1.44 1.56
C SER A 60 -4.90 1.30 0.68
N SER A 61 -5.83 2.24 0.78
CA SER A 61 -6.98 2.35 -0.10
C SER A 61 -6.60 3.06 -1.40
N CYS A 62 -7.10 2.57 -2.54
CA CYS A 62 -7.01 3.26 -3.81
C CYS A 62 -7.70 4.62 -3.71
N THR A 63 -7.03 5.69 -4.13
CA THR A 63 -7.57 7.06 -4.04
C THR A 63 -8.82 7.26 -4.92
N VAL A 64 -8.94 6.50 -6.02
CA VAL A 64 -10.02 6.66 -6.99
C VAL A 64 -11.26 5.85 -6.61
N CYS A 65 -11.07 4.57 -6.27
CA CYS A 65 -12.18 3.63 -6.05
C CYS A 65 -12.29 3.11 -4.61
N SER A 66 -11.45 3.59 -3.69
CA SER A 66 -11.40 3.24 -2.27
C SER A 66 -11.07 1.77 -1.93
N LYS A 67 -10.93 0.89 -2.93
CA LYS A 67 -10.52 -0.51 -2.72
C LYS A 67 -9.21 -0.63 -1.96
N VAL A 68 -9.17 -1.52 -0.97
CA VAL A 68 -7.97 -1.85 -0.21
C VAL A 68 -7.02 -2.65 -1.08
N VAL A 69 -5.79 -2.15 -1.27
CA VAL A 69 -4.77 -2.77 -2.13
C VAL A 69 -3.41 -2.82 -1.45
N CYS A 70 -2.70 -3.94 -1.61
CA CYS A 70 -1.38 -4.12 -1.03
C CYS A 70 -0.31 -3.32 -1.79
N VAL A 71 0.88 -3.20 -1.19
CA VAL A 71 2.04 -2.54 -1.81
C VAL A 71 2.64 -3.30 -3.00
N GLY A 72 2.11 -4.49 -3.33
CA GLY A 72 2.59 -5.30 -4.44
C GLY A 72 2.44 -4.58 -5.78
N THR A 73 3.47 -4.69 -6.63
CA THR A 73 3.54 -3.98 -7.92
C THR A 73 2.46 -4.40 -8.91
N GLU A 74 1.90 -5.60 -8.73
CA GLU A 74 0.79 -6.15 -9.52
C GLU A 74 -0.59 -5.73 -8.99
N CYS A 75 -0.64 -5.05 -7.84
CA CYS A 75 -1.88 -4.62 -7.19
C CYS A 75 -2.04 -3.10 -7.19
N SER A 76 -0.96 -2.36 -6.90
CA SER A 76 -1.01 -0.92 -6.77
C SER A 76 0.26 -0.21 -7.22
N LEU A 77 0.11 1.09 -7.46
CA LEU A 77 1.19 2.06 -7.64
C LEU A 77 1.06 3.12 -6.54
N PHE A 78 2.18 3.45 -5.90
CA PHE A 78 2.29 4.64 -5.06
C PHE A 78 3.07 5.71 -5.83
N TYR A 79 2.51 6.92 -5.93
CA TYR A 79 3.20 8.10 -6.44
C TYR A 79 3.13 9.22 -5.40
N THR A 80 2.06 10.04 -5.44
CA THR A 80 1.68 10.96 -4.36
C THR A 80 0.65 10.35 -3.43
N ARG A 81 -0.09 9.35 -3.93
CA ARG A 81 -1.08 8.53 -3.24
C ARG A 81 -1.08 7.13 -3.85
N ARG A 82 -1.77 6.18 -3.23
CA ARG A 82 -1.95 4.83 -3.79
C ARG A 82 -3.13 4.73 -4.75
N PHE A 83 -2.88 4.02 -5.84
CA PHE A 83 -3.87 3.71 -6.88
C PHE A 83 -3.80 2.22 -7.18
N CYS A 84 -4.95 1.54 -7.25
CA CYS A 84 -4.99 0.17 -7.74
C CYS A 84 -4.65 0.15 -9.24
N LEU A 85 -4.04 -0.93 -9.74
CA LEU A 85 -3.66 -1.01 -11.15
C LEU A 85 -4.82 -0.79 -12.15
N PRO A 86 -6.07 -1.24 -11.88
CA PRO A 86 -7.21 -0.87 -12.74
C PRO A 86 -7.37 0.64 -12.91
N CYS A 87 -7.45 1.40 -11.82
CA CYS A 87 -7.56 2.86 -11.87
C CYS A 87 -6.33 3.54 -12.49
N VAL A 88 -5.12 2.98 -12.31
CA VAL A 88 -3.92 3.48 -13.01
C VAL A 88 -4.07 3.34 -14.53
N ARG A 89 -4.58 2.20 -15.02
CA ARG A 89 -4.75 1.95 -16.46
C ARG A 89 -5.84 2.83 -17.06
N GLU A 90 -6.93 3.05 -16.34
CA GLU A 90 -8.05 3.91 -16.76
C GLU A 90 -7.68 5.40 -16.80
N ASN A 91 -6.69 5.83 -16.01
CA ASN A 91 -6.29 7.23 -15.88
C ASN A 91 -4.80 7.44 -16.24
N LEU A 92 -4.25 6.59 -17.12
CA LEU A 92 -2.81 6.54 -17.38
C LEU A 92 -2.25 7.86 -17.93
N ASP A 93 -3.06 8.55 -18.73
CA ASP A 93 -2.77 9.85 -19.32
C ASP A 93 -2.64 11.00 -18.30
N GLN A 94 -3.20 10.84 -17.10
CA GLN A 94 -3.08 11.81 -16.00
C GLN A 94 -1.78 11.65 -15.19
N PHE A 95 -1.05 10.54 -15.36
CA PHE A 95 0.23 10.34 -14.69
C PHE A 95 1.39 11.00 -15.48
N PRO A 96 2.49 11.43 -14.83
CA PRO A 96 3.67 11.92 -15.53
C PRO A 96 4.22 10.92 -16.54
N GLN A 97 4.78 11.41 -17.66
CA GLN A 97 5.30 10.54 -18.74
C GLN A 97 6.27 9.45 -18.27
N GLN A 98 7.10 9.74 -17.26
CA GLN A 98 8.03 8.77 -16.68
C GLN A 98 7.30 7.52 -16.15
N ILE A 99 6.19 7.72 -15.43
CA ILE A 99 5.36 6.64 -14.89
C ILE A 99 4.69 5.86 -16.04
N GLN A 100 4.19 6.57 -17.06
CA GLN A 100 3.58 5.94 -18.23
C GLN A 100 4.56 5.00 -18.94
N VAL A 101 5.82 5.44 -19.11
CA VAL A 101 6.89 4.65 -19.75
C VAL A 101 7.25 3.42 -18.91
N GLU A 102 7.39 3.56 -17.59
CA GLU A 102 7.69 2.42 -16.71
C GLU A 102 6.58 1.36 -16.73
N LEU A 103 5.31 1.80 -16.67
CA LEU A 103 4.16 0.90 -16.74
C LEU A 103 4.03 0.22 -18.10
N ALA A 104 4.44 0.88 -19.19
CA ALA A 104 4.49 0.27 -20.51
C ALA A 104 5.56 -0.84 -20.60
N LYS A 105 6.73 -0.66 -19.96
CA LYS A 105 7.79 -1.68 -19.92
C LYS A 105 7.37 -2.94 -19.15
N LYS A 106 6.57 -2.79 -18.09
CA LYS A 106 6.03 -3.92 -17.31
C LYS A 106 5.03 -4.79 -18.08
N LYS A 107 4.49 -4.34 -19.22
CA LYS A 107 3.62 -5.15 -20.09
C LYS A 107 4.37 -6.22 -20.88
N ALA A 108 5.71 -6.26 -20.84
CA ALA A 108 6.47 -7.37 -21.38
C ALA A 108 6.25 -8.61 -20.51
N PRO A 109 5.73 -9.73 -21.04
CA PRO A 109 5.59 -10.95 -20.26
C PRO A 109 6.97 -11.35 -19.73
N LEU A 110 7.09 -11.61 -18.43
CA LEU A 110 8.09 -12.57 -17.97
C LEU A 110 7.65 -13.92 -18.55
N HIS A 111 8.22 -14.27 -19.69
CA HIS A 111 8.32 -15.66 -20.09
C HIS A 111 9.16 -16.38 -19.04
N THR A 112 8.53 -17.26 -18.25
CA THR A 112 9.05 -18.60 -17.95
C THR A 112 7.97 -19.46 -17.34
#